data_AF-A0A936H9R9-F1
#
_entry.id   AF-A0A936H9R9-F1
#
_cell.length_a   1.000
_cell.length_b   1.000
_cell.length_c   1.000
_cell.angle_alpha   90.00
_cell.angle_beta   90.00
_cell.angle_gamma   90.00
#
_symmetry.space_group_name_H-M   'P 1'
#
loop_
_entity.id
_entity.type
_entity.pdbx_description
1 polymer ?
#
loop_
_entity_poly.entity_id
_entity_poly.type
_entity_poly.pdbx_seq_one_letter_code
_entity_poly.pdbx_strand_id
1 'polypeptide(L)' 'MEQAASKLTPLQLELLKIYSFNPSQEELQQIKDMLARFFAYRFADNVSKLAEAKGISDATLDQWLAADERKSPFPG' A
#
# COMPACT_ATOMS: atom_id res chain seq x y z
N MET A 1 34.87 4.17 -3.08
CA MET A 1 33.44 4.39 -3.39
C MET A 1 32.75 4.70 -2.08
N GLU A 2 32.54 5.98 -1.78
CA GLU A 2 31.87 6.42 -0.55
C GLU A 2 30.36 6.31 -0.74
N GLN A 3 29.69 5.67 0.21
CA GLN A 3 28.26 5.35 0.18
C GLN A 3 27.41 6.63 0.14
N ALA A 4 26.48 6.70 -0.81
CA ALA A 4 25.45 7.72 -0.83
C ALA A 4 24.55 7.56 0.40
N ALA A 5 24.84 8.29 1.47
CA ALA A 5 23.91 8.49 2.57
C ALA A 5 22.69 9.24 2.02
N SER A 6 21.69 8.49 1.57
CA SER A 6 20.42 9.03 1.14
C SER A 6 19.80 9.77 2.32
N LYS A 7 19.67 11.10 2.19
CA LYS A 7 18.99 11.92 3.19
C LYS A 7 17.58 11.36 3.36
N LEU A 8 17.19 11.14 4.63
CA LEU A 8 15.85 10.66 4.96
C LEU A 8 14.79 11.58 4.35
N THR A 9 13.71 10.99 3.86
CA THR A 9 12.57 11.75 3.36
C THR A 9 11.88 12.50 4.50
N PRO A 10 11.12 13.58 4.20
CA PRO A 10 10.34 14.28 5.22
C PRO A 10 9.44 13.33 6.06
N LEU A 11 8.81 12.34 5.42
CA LEU A 11 7.99 11.35 6.12
C LEU A 11 8.84 10.47 7.07
N GLN A 12 10.01 10.03 6.63
CA GLN A 12 10.92 9.24 7.48
C GLN A 12 11.39 10.05 8.71
N LEU A 13 11.65 11.35 8.54
CA LEU A 13 12.02 12.24 9.65
C LEU A 13 10.86 12.43 10.64
N GLU A 14 9.62 12.60 10.17
CA GLU A 14 8.46 12.70 11.06
C GLU A 14 8.21 11.38 11.82
N LEU A 15 8.33 10.22 11.16
CA LEU A 15 8.22 8.93 11.83
C LEU A 15 9.29 8.75 12.93
N LEU A 16 10.53 9.19 12.67
CA LEU A 16 11.59 9.17 13.69
C LEU A 16 11.25 10.06 14.91
N LYS A 17 10.65 11.23 14.69
CA LYS A 17 10.18 12.07 15.80
C LYS A 17 9.11 11.37 16.62
N ILE A 18 8.14 10.71 15.97
CA ILE A 18 7.09 9.96 16.66
C ILE A 18 7.71 8.84 17.51
N TYR A 19 8.67 8.09 16.96
CA TYR A 19 9.36 7.03 17.71
C TYR A 19 10.24 7.55 18.84
N SER A 20 10.74 8.80 18.76
CA SER A 20 11.54 9.42 19.81
C SER A 20 10.77 9.64 21.13
N PHE A 21 9.44 9.64 21.09
CA PHE A 21 8.59 9.68 22.29
C PHE A 21 8.49 8.34 23.03
N ASN A 22 9.20 7.32 22.53
CA ASN A 22 9.28 5.98 23.13
C ASN A 22 7.88 5.34 23.35
N PRO A 23 7.05 5.26 22.29
CA PRO A 23 5.71 4.69 22.39
C PRO A 23 5.77 3.24 22.88
N SER A 24 4.76 2.84 23.64
CA SER A 24 4.54 1.44 23.99
C SER A 24 4.32 0.60 22.72
N GLN A 25 4.48 -0.72 22.85
CA GLN A 25 4.22 -1.64 21.73
C GLN A 25 2.76 -1.54 21.23
N GLU A 26 1.82 -1.25 22.11
CA GLU A 26 0.41 -1.09 21.77
C GLU A 26 0.18 0.18 20.94
N GLU A 27 0.76 1.31 21.35
CA GLU A 27 0.72 2.56 20.59
C GLU A 27 1.43 2.43 19.23
N LEU A 28 2.56 1.72 19.20
CA LEU A 28 3.27 1.41 17.96
C LEU A 28 2.39 0.61 16.99
N GLN A 29 1.64 -0.36 17.50
CA GLN A 29 0.72 -1.15 16.69
C GLN A 29 -0.41 -0.29 16.14
N GLN A 30 -0.99 0.60 16.95
CA GLN A 30 -2.04 1.52 16.50
C GLN A 30 -1.55 2.48 15.40
N ILE A 31 -0.32 2.98 15.51
CA ILE A 31 0.30 3.83 14.48
C ILE A 31 0.47 3.04 13.16
N LYS A 32 0.93 1.79 13.22
CA LYS A 32 1.05 0.92 12.04
C LYS A 32 -0.30 0.67 11.39
N ASP A 33 -1.33 0.40 12.18
CA ASP A 33 -2.70 0.19 11.69
C ASP A 33 -3.25 1.45 11.00
N MET A 34 -3.01 2.63 11.58
CA MET A 34 -3.42 3.90 10.98
C MET A 34 -2.74 4.14 9.63
N LEU A 35 -1.44 3.89 9.53
CA LEU A 35 -0.68 3.99 8.28
C LEU A 35 -1.17 2.97 7.24
N ALA A 36 -1.38 1.72 7.65
CA ALA A 36 -1.89 0.66 6.78
C ALA A 36 -3.25 1.03 6.18
N ARG A 37 -4.17 1.54 7.02
CA ARG A 37 -5.48 2.04 6.58
C ARG A 37 -5.32 3.21 5.60
N PHE A 38 -4.50 4.21 5.93
CA PHE A 38 -4.27 5.36 5.06
C PHE A 38 -3.79 4.94 3.66
N PHE A 39 -2.82 4.04 3.58
CA PHE A 39 -2.31 3.56 2.29
C PHE A 39 -3.31 2.64 1.58
N ALA A 40 -4.06 1.81 2.30
CA ALA A 40 -5.11 0.97 1.72
C ALA A 40 -6.22 1.82 1.08
N TYR A 41 -6.74 2.82 1.79
CA TYR A 41 -7.74 3.75 1.24
C TYR A 41 -7.21 4.50 0.04
N ARG A 42 -6.00 5.05 0.13
CA ARG A 42 -5.38 5.79 -0.97
C ARG A 42 -5.10 4.88 -2.17
N PHE A 43 -4.69 3.64 -1.95
CA PHE A 43 -4.48 2.68 -3.02
C PHE A 43 -5.79 2.34 -3.71
N ALA A 44 -6.83 1.97 -2.94
CA ALA A 44 -8.16 1.68 -3.47
C ALA A 44 -8.74 2.86 -4.26
N ASP A 45 -8.69 4.08 -3.71
CA ASP A 45 -9.18 5.29 -4.37
C ASP A 45 -8.43 5.59 -5.67
N ASN A 46 -7.10 5.44 -5.69
CA ASN A 46 -6.33 5.63 -6.92
C ASN A 46 -6.60 4.54 -7.96
N VAL A 47 -6.77 3.28 -7.54
CA VAL A 47 -7.10 2.17 -8.43
C VAL A 47 -8.49 2.36 -9.03
N SER A 48 -9.49 2.74 -8.22
CA SER A 48 -10.85 3.05 -8.70
C SER A 48 -10.83 4.22 -9.70
N LYS A 49 -10.14 5.32 -9.39
CA LYS A 49 -10.03 6.47 -10.31
C LYS A 49 -9.30 6.13 -11.61
N LEU A 50 -8.27 5.29 -11.55
CA LEU A 50 -7.56 4.80 -12.74
C LEU A 50 -8.41 3.83 -13.56
N ALA A 51 -9.23 2.99 -12.92
CA ALA A 51 -10.17 2.10 -13.58
C ALA A 51 -11.25 2.89 -14.31
N GLU A 52 -11.86 3.88 -13.64
CA GLU A 52 -12.83 4.81 -14.23
C GLU A 52 -12.21 5.58 -15.41
N ALA A 53 -11.02 6.16 -15.23
CA ALA A 53 -10.34 6.93 -16.28
C ALA A 53 -9.93 6.07 -17.49
N LYS A 54 -9.71 4.77 -17.30
CA LYS A 54 -9.40 3.81 -18.36
C LYS A 54 -10.64 3.09 -18.92
N GLY A 55 -11.84 3.39 -18.42
CA GLY A 55 -13.08 2.73 -18.82
C GLY A 55 -13.12 1.23 -18.47
N ILE A 56 -12.33 0.80 -17.47
CA ILE A 56 -12.31 -0.57 -16.99
C ILE A 56 -13.56 -0.74 -16.12
N SER A 57 -14.59 -1.37 -16.69
CA SER A 57 -15.81 -1.73 -15.95
C SER A 57 -15.57 -2.91 -15.01
N ASP A 58 -16.42 -3.09 -14.00
CA ASP A 58 -16.39 -4.26 -13.12
C ASP A 58 -16.40 -5.59 -13.92
N ALA A 59 -17.12 -5.65 -15.04
CA ALA A 59 -17.13 -6.81 -15.94
C ALA A 59 -15.77 -7.06 -16.63
N THR A 60 -14.99 -6.00 -16.88
CA THR A 60 -13.64 -6.10 -17.44
C THR A 60 -12.64 -6.58 -16.37
N LEU A 61 -12.81 -6.12 -15.13
CA LEU A 61 -12.02 -6.56 -13.99
C LEU A 61 -12.27 -8.04 -13.68
N ASP A 62 -13.53 -8.47 -13.69
CA ASP A 62 -13.94 -9.87 -13.52
C ASP A 62 -13.38 -10.77 -14.63
N GLN A 63 -13.36 -10.28 -15.89
CA GLN A 63 -12.75 -11.02 -17.00
C GLN A 63 -11.23 -11.20 -16.83
N TRP A 64 -10.54 -10.25 -16.22
CA TRP A 64 -9.10 -10.33 -15.96
C TRP A 64 -8.79 -11.27 -14.79
N LEU A 65 -9.56 -11.20 -13.71
CA LEU A 65 -9.45 -12.13 -12.57
C LEU A 65 -9.74 -13.58 -12.99
N ALA A 66 -10.79 -13.80 -13.80
CA ALA A 66 -11.10 -15.10 -14.38
C ALA A 66 -10.09 -15.56 -15.45
N ALA A 67 -9.30 -14.65 -16.04
CA ALA A 67 -8.20 -15.01 -16.95
C ALA A 67 -6.95 -15.43 -16.19
N ASP A 68 -6.70 -14.88 -15.00
CA ASP A 68 -5.58 -15.23 -14.13
C ASP A 68 -5.78 -16.62 -13.50
N GLU A 69 -7.01 -16.95 -13.06
CA GLU A 69 -7.37 -18.29 -12.55
C GLU A 69 -7.21 -19.39 -13.61
N ARG A 70 -7.40 -19.08 -14.89
CA ARG A 70 -7.20 -20.03 -16.01
C ARG A 70 -5.73 -20.35 -16.31
N LYS A 71 -4.79 -19.72 -15.61
CA LYS A 71 -3.34 -20.00 -15.69
C LYS A 71 -2.78 -20.71 -14.45
N SER A 72 -3.60 -21.10 -13.47
CA SER A 72 -3.10 -21.97 -12.40
C SER A 72 -2.81 -23.38 -12.95
N PRO A 73 -1.58 -23.91 -12.83
CA PRO A 73 -1.26 -25.26 -13.27
C PRO A 73 -1.74 -26.34 -12.30
N PHE A 74 -2.37 -25.97 -11.18
CA PHE A 74 -2.92 -26.91 -10.22
C PHE A 74 -4.36 -26.53 -9.86
N PRO A 75 -5.35 -27.38 -10.19
CA PRO A 75 -6.68 -27.29 -9.62
C PRO A 75 -6.73 -28.12 -8.32
N GLY A 76 -7.23 -27.51 -7.24
CA GLY A 76 -7.47 -28.16 -5.94
C GLY A 76 -6.94 -27.34 -4.77
#